data_AF-A0A957Q3C5-F1
#
_entry.id   AF-A0A957Q3C5-F1
#
_cell.length_a   1.000
_cell.length_b   1.000
_cell.length_c   1.000
_cell.angle_alpha   90.00
_cell.angle_beta   90.00
_cell.angle_gamma   90.00
#
_symmetry.space_group_name_H-M   'P 1'
#
loop_
_entity.id
_entity.type
_entity.pdbx_description
1 polymer ?
#
loop_
_entity_poly.entity_id
_entity_poly.type
_entity_poly.pdbx_seq_one_letter_code
_entity_poly.pdbx_strand_id
1 'polypeptide(L)'
;MKHDLYDATLVTQLPPQTVETTQGIIEYVEVGEGPVVVTIHGAMGGYDQSLFLAQTIGAPSYRYLAISRPGYLGTPLRSGTTPAQQADLIAALLDALD
;
A
#
# COMPACT_ATOMS: atom_id res chain seq x y z
N MET A 1 3.29 -14.71 10.62
CA MET A 1 2.21 -14.16 11.47
C MET A 1 2.10 -12.70 11.07
N LYS A 2 0.96 -12.29 10.51
CA LYS A 2 0.77 -10.91 10.07
C LYS A 2 0.77 -10.00 11.30
N HIS A 3 1.56 -8.94 11.25
CA HIS A 3 1.92 -8.13 12.42
C HIS A 3 0.68 -7.40 13.00
N ASP A 4 0.73 -7.07 14.30
CA ASP A 4 -0.30 -6.27 14.98
C ASP A 4 -0.31 -4.85 14.38
N LEU A 5 -1.45 -4.41 13.85
CA LEU A 5 -1.60 -3.08 13.25
C LEU A 5 -1.15 -1.95 14.20
N TYR A 6 -1.29 -2.12 15.51
CA TYR A 6 -1.00 -1.05 16.48
C TYR A 6 0.44 -1.06 17.02
N ASP A 7 1.32 -1.94 16.52
CA ASP A 7 2.74 -1.88 16.86
C ASP A 7 3.35 -0.59 16.28
N ALA A 8 3.78 0.33 17.16
CA ALA A 8 4.37 1.60 16.76
C ALA A 8 5.69 1.46 15.96
N THR A 9 6.29 0.27 15.95
CA THR A 9 7.53 -0.02 15.22
C THR A 9 7.29 -0.73 13.89
N LEU A 10 6.04 -0.92 13.47
CA LEU A 10 5.69 -1.67 12.26
C LEU A 10 6.41 -1.19 11.00
N VAL A 11 6.53 0.13 10.82
CA VAL A 11 7.12 0.74 9.63
C VAL A 11 8.61 0.40 9.46
N THR A 12 9.32 0.11 10.56
CA THR A 12 10.73 -0.31 10.51
C THR A 12 10.89 -1.82 10.44
N GLN A 13 9.84 -2.59 10.75
CA GLN A 13 9.83 -4.05 10.72
C GLN A 13 9.34 -4.64 9.39
N LEU A 14 8.45 -3.93 8.67
CA LEU A 14 7.88 -4.38 7.41
C LEU A 14 8.67 -3.84 6.22
N PRO A 15 9.53 -4.66 5.58
CA PRO A 15 10.17 -4.23 4.35
C PRO A 15 9.12 -4.06 3.25
N PRO A 16 9.16 -2.97 2.47
CA PRO A 16 8.27 -2.81 1.33
C PRO A 16 8.52 -3.90 0.29
N GLN A 17 7.44 -4.33 -0.34
CA GLN A 17 7.44 -5.25 -1.46
C GLN A 17 7.07 -4.49 -2.73
N THR A 18 7.57 -4.96 -3.86
CA THR A 18 7.11 -4.49 -5.17
C THR A 18 6.47 -5.64 -5.91
N VAL A 19 5.41 -5.35 -6.65
CA VAL A 19 4.78 -6.31 -7.55
C VAL A 19 4.59 -5.67 -8.92
N GLU A 20 4.88 -6.44 -9.97
CA GLU A 20 4.56 -6.06 -11.35
C GLU A 20 3.12 -6.51 -11.65
N THR A 21 2.25 -5.53 -11.90
CA THR A 21 0.86 -5.75 -12.27
C THR A 21 0.66 -5.57 -13.78
N THR A 22 -0.54 -5.84 -14.27
CA THR A 22 -0.92 -5.55 -15.67
C THR A 22 -0.87 -4.05 -16.02
N GLN A 23 -0.89 -3.16 -15.03
CA GLN A 23 -0.82 -1.70 -15.20
C GLN A 23 0.55 -1.10 -14.85
N GLY A 24 1.48 -1.92 -14.35
CA GLY A 24 2.85 -1.52 -14.01
C GLY A 24 3.26 -1.91 -12.59
N ILE A 25 4.46 -1.46 -12.20
CA ILE A 25 5.05 -1.77 -10.89
C ILE A 25 4.41 -0.89 -9.82
N ILE A 26 4.09 -1.50 -8.67
CA ILE A 26 3.63 -0.82 -7.46
C ILE A 26 4.33 -1.37 -6.22
N GLU A 27 4.76 -0.46 -5.34
CA GLU A 27 5.33 -0.76 -4.03
C GLU A 27 4.26 -0.67 -2.94
N TYR A 28 4.27 -1.63 -2.02
CA TYR A 28 3.35 -1.68 -0.89
C TYR A 28 3.95 -2.41 0.32
N VAL A 29 3.35 -2.21 1.49
CA VAL A 29 3.49 -3.11 2.64
C VAL A 29 2.13 -3.71 2.99
N GLU A 30 2.16 -4.90 3.55
CA GLU A 30 0.96 -5.63 3.96
C GLU A 30 0.97 -5.90 5.47
N VAL A 31 -0.15 -5.62 6.13
CA VAL A 31 -0.36 -5.93 7.56
C VAL A 31 -1.78 -6.47 7.79
N GLY A 32 -1.91 -7.38 8.74
CA GLY A 32 -3.22 -7.88 9.16
C GLY A 32 -3.88 -8.89 8.21
N GLU A 33 -5.00 -9.44 8.67
CA GLU A 33 -5.80 -10.47 8.01
C GLU A 33 -7.26 -10.04 7.92
N GLY A 34 -8.01 -10.61 6.97
CA GLY A 34 -9.42 -10.29 6.74
C GLY A 34 -9.66 -9.54 5.43
N PRO A 35 -10.80 -8.81 5.30
CA PRO A 35 -11.11 -8.04 4.11
C PRO A 35 -10.04 -6.98 3.81
N VAL A 36 -9.77 -6.74 2.53
CA VAL A 36 -8.70 -5.84 2.10
C VAL A 36 -9.13 -4.37 2.21
N VAL A 37 -8.24 -3.55 2.78
CA VAL A 37 -8.32 -2.08 2.75
C VAL A 37 -7.03 -1.53 2.15
N VAL A 38 -7.13 -0.80 1.05
CA VAL A 38 -5.99 -0.08 0.49
C VAL A 38 -5.89 1.29 1.15
N THR A 39 -4.73 1.62 1.71
CA THR A 39 -4.46 2.97 2.23
C THR A 39 -3.52 3.73 1.31
N ILE A 40 -3.88 4.99 1.08
CA ILE A 40 -3.27 5.84 0.05
C ILE A 40 -2.77 7.11 0.71
N HIS A 41 -1.47 7.35 0.63
CA HIS A 41 -0.82 8.54 1.17
C HIS A 41 -1.16 9.83 0.39
N GLY A 42 -0.87 10.97 1.02
CA GLY A 42 -1.13 12.29 0.46
C GLY A 42 0.01 12.78 -0.44
N ALA A 43 0.45 14.03 -0.25
CA ALA A 43 1.65 14.55 -0.90
C ALA A 43 2.88 14.26 -0.05
N MET A 44 3.99 13.89 -0.69
CA MET A 44 5.20 13.37 -0.03
C MET A 44 4.95 12.02 0.67
N GLY A 45 6.01 11.38 1.16
CA GLY A 45 5.92 10.07 1.81
C GLY A 45 5.87 8.89 0.83
N GLY A 46 5.25 7.80 1.28
CA GLY A 46 5.14 6.53 0.58
C GLY A 46 4.26 5.54 1.36
N TYR A 47 4.61 4.27 1.27
CA TYR A 47 3.97 3.20 2.05
C TYR A 47 3.98 3.48 3.57
N ASP A 48 4.94 4.26 4.07
CA ASP A 48 5.08 4.65 5.48
C ASP A 48 3.93 5.54 5.96
N GLN A 49 3.60 6.60 5.21
CA GLN A 49 2.47 7.47 5.52
C GLN A 49 1.14 6.73 5.30
N SER A 50 1.05 5.91 4.24
CA SER A 50 -0.11 5.03 4.01
C SER A 50 -0.35 4.08 5.18
N LEU A 51 0.73 3.52 5.74
CA LEU A 51 0.66 2.63 6.90
C LEU A 51 0.27 3.39 8.16
N PHE A 52 0.86 4.55 8.41
CA PHE A 52 0.49 5.41 9.55
C PHE A 52 -1.00 5.79 9.53
N LEU A 53 -1.57 6.04 8.34
CA LEU A 53 -3.01 6.23 8.18
C LEU A 53 -3.79 4.99 8.63
N ALA A 54 -3.39 3.79 8.19
CA ALA A 54 -4.01 2.53 8.63
C ALA A 54 -3.95 2.37 10.16
N GLN A 55 -2.82 2.66 10.79
CA GLN A 55 -2.67 2.56 12.25
C GLN A 55 -3.55 3.57 13.00
N THR A 56 -3.80 4.74 12.41
CA THR A 56 -4.54 5.83 13.07
C THR A 56 -6.05 5.62 13.03
N ILE A 57 -6.60 5.13 11.90
CA ILE A 57 -8.06 5.04 11.69
C ILE A 57 -8.57 3.62 11.45
N GLY A 58 -7.67 2.65 11.27
CA GLY A 58 -8.01 1.29 10.91
C GLY A 58 -8.43 0.43 12.11
N ALA A 59 -9.33 -0.53 11.84
CA ALA A 59 -9.66 -1.62 12.74
C ALA A 59 -8.75 -2.85 12.49
N PRO A 60 -8.42 -3.66 13.52
CA PRO A 60 -7.43 -4.73 13.41
C PRO A 60 -7.93 -5.97 12.65
N SER A 61 -9.23 -6.04 12.33
CA SER A 61 -9.87 -7.16 11.62
C SER A 61 -9.78 -7.09 10.09
N TYR A 62 -8.92 -6.21 9.57
CA TYR A 62 -8.73 -6.00 8.13
C TYR A 62 -7.29 -6.28 7.73
N ARG A 63 -7.12 -6.65 6.45
CA ARG A 63 -5.83 -6.74 5.77
C ARG A 63 -5.55 -5.40 5.09
N TYR A 64 -4.54 -4.67 5.53
CA TYR A 64 -4.17 -3.38 4.95
C TYR A 64 -3.07 -3.54 3.91
N LEU A 65 -3.27 -2.93 2.75
CA LEU A 65 -2.26 -2.72 1.72
C LEU A 65 -1.91 -1.24 1.70
N ALA A 66 -0.80 -0.88 2.33
CA ALA A 66 -0.31 0.49 2.38
C ALA A 66 0.65 0.73 1.23
N ILE A 67 0.23 1.52 0.24
CA ILE A 67 0.95 1.67 -1.03
C ILE A 67 1.84 2.91 -1.07
N SER A 68 2.87 2.88 -1.91
CA SER A 68 3.51 4.08 -2.46
C SER A 68 2.83 4.45 -3.79
N ARG A 69 2.24 5.65 -3.90
CA ARG A 69 1.63 6.14 -5.15
C ARG A 69 2.67 6.30 -6.27
N PRO A 70 2.26 6.29 -7.56
CA PRO A 70 3.18 6.55 -8.67
C PRO A 70 3.98 7.84 -8.53
N GLY A 71 5.30 7.71 -8.70
CA GLY A 71 6.29 8.78 -8.55
C GLY A 71 6.96 8.83 -7.18
N TYR A 72 6.60 7.94 -6.26
CA TYR A 72 7.18 7.85 -4.93
C TYR A 72 7.83 6.49 -4.71
N LEU A 73 9.02 6.53 -4.11
CA LEU A 73 9.79 5.35 -3.68
C LEU A 73 9.87 4.28 -4.77
N GLY A 74 9.46 3.04 -4.48
CA GLY A 74 9.51 1.90 -5.40
C GLY A 74 8.45 1.89 -6.50
N THR A 75 7.53 2.86 -6.56
CA THR A 75 6.47 2.93 -7.59
C THR A 75 6.83 3.94 -8.68
N PRO A 76 7.21 3.51 -9.90
CA PRO A 76 7.54 4.43 -10.98
C PRO A 76 6.38 5.36 -11.35
N LEU A 77 6.68 6.63 -11.64
CA LEU A 77 5.65 7.60 -12.09
C LEU A 77 4.88 7.12 -13.33
N ARG A 78 5.57 6.40 -14.22
CA ARG A 78 4.97 5.83 -15.44
C ARG A 78 3.90 4.77 -15.17
N SER A 79 3.84 4.20 -13.97
CA SER A 79 2.78 3.25 -13.57
C SER A 79 1.41 3.91 -13.41
N GLY A 80 1.34 5.25 -13.32
CA GLY A 80 0.06 5.96 -13.28
C GLY A 80 0.18 7.46 -13.08
N THR A 81 0.21 8.21 -14.17
CA THR A 81 0.43 9.68 -14.15
C THR A 81 -0.81 10.49 -13.78
N THR A 82 -2.00 9.93 -13.98
CA THR A 82 -3.29 10.58 -13.69
C THR A 82 -4.03 9.86 -12.56
N PRO A 83 -4.95 10.53 -11.84
CA PRO A 83 -5.73 9.86 -10.79
C PRO A 83 -6.48 8.62 -11.27
N ALA A 84 -7.01 8.64 -12.50
CA ALA A 84 -7.67 7.47 -13.10
C ALA A 84 -6.69 6.29 -13.27
N GLN A 85 -5.50 6.54 -13.82
CA GLN A 85 -4.48 5.51 -13.97
C GLN A 85 -3.97 4.99 -12.61
N GLN A 86 -3.93 5.83 -11.57
CA GLN A 86 -3.59 5.37 -10.22
C GLN A 86 -4.67 4.43 -9.67
N ALA A 87 -5.95 4.72 -9.93
CA ALA A 87 -7.04 3.81 -9.56
C ALA A 87 -6.95 2.47 -10.31
N ASP A 88 -6.65 2.50 -11.61
CA ASP A 88 -6.45 1.28 -12.41
C ASP A 88 -5.26 0.45 -11.90
N LEU A 89 -4.14 1.10 -11.53
CA LEU A 89 -2.99 0.43 -10.93
C LEU A 89 -3.33 -0.22 -9.58
N ILE A 90 -4.17 0.42 -8.77
CA ILE A 90 -4.62 -0.13 -7.48
C ILE A 90 -5.57 -1.32 -7.71
N ALA A 91 -6.47 -1.26 -8.70
CA ALA A 91 -7.30 -2.40 -9.07
C ALA A 91 -6.43 -3.59 -9.52
N ALA A 92 -5.44 -3.32 -10.37
CA ALA A 92 -4.50 -4.36 -10.84
C ALA A 92 -3.60 -4.91 -9.73
N LEU A 93 -3.31 -4.14 -8.68
CA LEU A 93 -2.65 -4.64 -7.47
C LEU A 93 -3.55 -5.66 -6.76
N LEU A 94 -4.84 -5.36 -6.59
CA LEU A 94 -5.78 -6.27 -5.94
C LEU A 94 -5.89 -7.58 -6.73
N ASP A 95 -6.06 -7.49 -8.05
CA ASP A 95 -6.10 -8.66 -8.94
C ASP A 95 -4.82 -9.51 -8.87
N ALA A 96 -3.66 -8.89 -8.63
CA ALA A 96 -2.37 -9.58 -8.54
C ALA A 96 -2.12 -10.25 -7.18
N LEU A 97 -2.88 -9.89 -6.14
CA LEU A 97 -2.72 -10.38 -4.76
C LEU A 97 -3.87 -11.27 -4.27
N ASP A 98 -4.89 -11.46 -5.10
CA ASP A 98 -5.95 -12.47 -4.95
C ASP A 98 -5.42 -13.90 -5.17
#